data_AF-A0A9X0TFN3-F1
#
_entry.id   AF-A0A9X0TFN3-F1
#
_cell.length_a   1.000
_cell.length_b   1.000
_cell.length_c   1.000
_cell.angle_alpha   90.00
_cell.angle_beta   90.00
_cell.angle_gamma   90.00
#
_symmetry.space_group_name_H-M   'P 1'
#
loop_
_entity.id
_entity.type
_entity.pdbx_description
1 polymer ?
#
loop_
_entity_poly.entity_id
_entity_poly.type
_entity_poly.pdbx_seq_one_letter_code
_entity_poly.pdbx_strand_id
1 'polypeptide(L)'
;MEQKFTHASGNDLEQLASQLDRTLTLLANTEARLAGPIITPGETRFRDPHDVHHQITLGAVLCAYKLNAHHARAIDGLLSMTVEQMKAILEEASSIEGDDDDDEDEDETMGTVLLKLVELVPGRLDEFGRYAEWRRGFDAYMDRTRPYLEDMTAEDLEKLETRPPSQNQMHQIRVTCAYHRIPFPAVPNRRTAFEWLRDFGANTRYRELPR
;
A
#
# COMPACT_ATOMS: atom_id res chain seq x y z
N MET A 1 -37.35 -40.46 41.73
CA MET A 1 -36.18 -40.23 40.86
C MET A 1 -36.31 -38.79 40.37
N GLU A 2 -35.81 -37.84 41.18
CA GLU A 2 -35.97 -36.40 40.93
C GLU A 2 -34.73 -35.87 40.22
N GLN A 3 -34.91 -35.33 39.02
CA GLN A 3 -33.86 -34.63 38.28
C GLN A 3 -33.61 -33.28 38.96
N LYS A 4 -32.42 -33.12 39.54
CA LYS A 4 -31.91 -31.81 39.98
C LYS A 4 -31.69 -30.93 38.75
N PHE A 5 -32.57 -29.93 38.57
CA PHE A 5 -32.28 -28.79 37.71
C PHE A 5 -31.08 -28.05 38.30
N THR A 6 -29.95 -28.10 37.59
CA THR A 6 -28.79 -27.27 37.87
C THR A 6 -29.16 -25.83 37.55
N HIS A 7 -29.24 -24.98 38.58
CA HIS A 7 -29.32 -23.54 38.44
C HIS A 7 -28.16 -23.03 37.58
N ALA A 8 -28.44 -22.68 36.33
CA ALA A 8 -27.55 -21.83 35.55
C ALA A 8 -27.59 -20.45 36.22
N SER A 9 -26.49 -20.13 36.89
CA SER A 9 -26.28 -18.93 37.69
C SER A 9 -26.45 -17.69 36.82
N GLY A 10 -27.22 -16.69 37.29
CA GLY A 10 -27.31 -15.37 36.64
C GLY A 10 -25.95 -14.67 36.43
N ASN A 11 -24.91 -15.19 37.08
CA ASN A 11 -23.52 -14.76 36.98
C ASN A 11 -22.87 -15.10 35.62
N ASP A 12 -23.32 -16.14 34.90
CA ASP A 12 -22.75 -16.51 33.59
C ASP A 12 -23.15 -15.53 32.48
N LEU A 13 -24.36 -15.00 32.55
CA LEU A 13 -24.89 -14.04 31.58
C LEU A 13 -24.24 -12.66 31.75
N GLU A 14 -24.02 -12.25 33.00
CA GLU A 14 -23.26 -11.04 33.34
C GLU A 14 -21.78 -11.16 32.95
N GLN A 15 -21.18 -12.35 33.12
CA GLN A 15 -19.81 -12.61 32.66
C GLN A 15 -19.69 -12.58 31.14
N LEU A 16 -20.63 -13.18 30.41
CA LEU A 16 -20.65 -13.15 28.94
C LEU A 16 -20.88 -11.74 28.40
N ALA A 17 -21.78 -10.97 29.02
CA ALA A 17 -22.00 -9.57 28.66
C ALA A 17 -20.76 -8.70 28.92
N SER A 18 -20.09 -8.91 30.06
CA SER A 18 -18.85 -8.21 30.40
C SER A 18 -17.68 -8.60 29.48
N GLN A 19 -17.63 -9.84 29.01
CA GLN A 19 -16.65 -10.29 28.02
C GLN A 19 -16.93 -9.67 26.65
N LEU A 20 -18.19 -9.61 26.23
CA LEU A 20 -18.59 -8.98 24.97
C LEU A 20 -18.28 -7.48 24.96
N ASP A 21 -18.53 -6.78 26.08
CA ASP A 21 -18.24 -5.36 26.20
C ASP A 21 -16.73 -5.08 26.14
N ARG A 22 -15.92 -5.94 26.77
CA ARG A 22 -14.46 -5.88 26.64
C ARG A 22 -13.98 -6.15 25.21
N THR A 23 -14.55 -7.13 24.51
CA THR A 23 -14.14 -7.42 23.13
C THR A 23 -14.56 -6.31 22.16
N LEU A 24 -15.75 -5.72 22.34
CA LEU A 24 -16.20 -4.56 21.58
C LEU A 24 -15.33 -3.34 21.83
N THR A 25 -14.94 -3.08 23.08
CA THR A 25 -14.02 -1.99 23.42
C THR A 25 -12.63 -2.21 22.82
N LEU A 26 -12.13 -3.45 22.83
CA LEU A 26 -10.87 -3.81 22.17
C LEU A 26 -10.97 -3.63 20.65
N LEU A 27 -12.07 -4.05 20.03
CA LEU A 27 -12.33 -3.89 18.60
C LEU A 27 -12.42 -2.40 18.21
N ALA A 28 -13.17 -1.59 18.95
CA ALA A 28 -13.28 -0.15 18.72
C ALA A 28 -11.92 0.56 18.86
N ASN A 29 -11.10 0.15 19.83
CA ASN A 29 -9.74 0.68 19.99
C ASN A 29 -8.79 0.22 18.87
N THR A 30 -8.96 -1.01 18.35
CA THR A 30 -8.20 -1.45 17.18
C THR A 30 -8.64 -0.74 15.91
N GLU A 31 -9.94 -0.52 15.72
CA GLU A 31 -10.51 0.18 14.58
C GLU A 31 -10.10 1.65 14.59
N ALA A 32 -10.13 2.32 15.74
CA ALA A 32 -9.61 3.69 15.90
C ALA A 32 -8.09 3.79 15.64
N ARG A 33 -7.29 2.78 16.02
CA ARG A 33 -5.87 2.70 15.65
C ARG A 33 -5.64 2.45 14.16
N LEU A 34 -6.56 1.76 13.49
CA LEU A 34 -6.48 1.43 12.07
C LEU A 34 -7.11 2.51 11.17
N ALA A 35 -7.99 3.35 11.72
CA ALA A 35 -8.71 4.41 11.01
C ALA A 35 -7.97 5.76 10.97
N GLY A 36 -6.86 5.91 11.69
CA GLY A 36 -5.95 7.03 11.48
C GLY A 36 -5.20 6.88 10.14
N PRO A 37 -4.88 7.97 9.42
CA PRO A 37 -4.04 7.89 8.22
C PRO A 37 -2.69 7.30 8.63
N ILE A 38 -2.46 6.04 8.24
CA ILE A 38 -1.20 5.34 8.48
C ILE A 38 -0.17 5.90 7.50
N ILE A 39 0.41 7.03 7.87
CA ILE A 39 1.83 7.28 7.63
C ILE A 39 2.47 7.17 9.01
N THR A 40 3.01 6.00 9.30
CA THR A 40 3.76 5.80 10.55
C THR A 40 5.13 6.44 10.36
N PRO A 41 5.56 7.41 11.20
CA PRO A 41 6.91 7.95 11.13
C PRO A 41 7.91 6.80 11.31
N GLY A 42 8.75 6.55 10.30
CA GLY A 42 9.67 5.40 10.25
C GLY A 42 9.38 4.36 9.15
N GLU A 43 8.35 4.53 8.33
CA GLU A 43 8.12 3.67 7.14
C GLU A 43 9.02 3.99 5.93
N THR A 44 9.90 4.99 6.02
CA THR A 44 10.98 5.16 5.05
C THR A 44 12.02 4.07 5.30
N ARG A 45 11.87 2.92 4.64
CA ARG A 45 13.01 2.03 4.41
C ARG A 45 14.02 2.83 3.60
N PHE A 46 15.17 3.17 4.19
CA PHE A 46 16.31 3.63 3.42
C PHE A 46 16.53 2.61 2.28
N ARG A 47 16.34 3.06 1.03
CA ARG A 47 16.41 2.17 -0.14
C ARG A 47 17.80 1.54 -0.31
N ASP A 48 18.82 2.14 0.28
CA ASP A 48 20.17 1.62 0.46
C ASP A 48 20.89 2.47 1.54
N PRO A 49 21.62 1.89 2.52
CA PRO A 49 22.49 2.64 3.42
C PRO A 49 23.51 3.56 2.71
N HIS A 50 23.91 3.25 1.48
CA HIS A 50 24.83 4.07 0.69
C HIS A 50 24.20 5.38 0.20
N ASP A 51 22.87 5.44 0.02
CA ASP A 51 22.14 6.59 -0.52
C ASP A 51 21.47 7.47 0.54
N VAL A 52 21.73 7.21 1.81
CA VAL A 52 21.12 7.95 2.94
C VAL A 52 21.40 9.44 2.84
N HIS A 53 22.62 9.83 2.45
CA HIS A 53 23.00 11.23 2.32
C HIS A 53 22.19 11.95 1.22
N HIS A 54 21.98 11.33 0.06
CA HIS A 54 21.13 11.86 -1.01
C HIS A 54 19.69 12.05 -0.54
N GLN A 55 19.14 11.08 0.19
CA GLN A 55 17.77 11.15 0.73
C GLN A 55 17.61 12.27 1.74
N ILE A 56 18.60 12.48 2.62
CA ILE A 56 18.61 13.58 3.60
C ILE A 56 18.69 14.93 2.89
N THR A 57 19.60 15.08 1.91
CA THR A 57 19.77 16.34 1.18
C THR A 57 18.52 16.71 0.39
N LEU A 58 17.94 15.76 -0.34
CA LEU A 58 16.67 15.97 -1.06
C LEU A 58 15.52 16.30 -0.10
N GLY A 59 15.44 15.60 1.03
CA GLY A 59 14.45 15.89 2.06
C GLY A 59 14.58 17.30 2.64
N ALA A 60 15.81 17.78 2.88
CA ALA A 60 16.06 19.13 3.38
C ALA A 60 15.59 20.21 2.38
N VAL A 61 15.82 20.00 1.08
CA VAL A 61 15.33 20.90 0.02
C VAL A 61 13.81 20.93 0.00
N LEU A 62 13.14 19.77 -0.01
CA LEU A 62 11.67 19.68 -0.02
C LEU A 62 11.04 20.34 1.21
N CYS A 63 11.61 20.14 2.40
CA CYS A 63 11.15 20.77 3.63
C CYS A 63 11.26 22.31 3.59
N ALA A 64 12.27 22.87 2.92
CA ALA A 64 12.40 24.31 2.74
C ALA A 64 11.22 24.92 1.96
N TYR A 65 10.58 24.12 1.09
CA TYR A 65 9.36 24.47 0.37
C TYR A 65 8.08 23.98 1.05
N LYS A 66 8.12 23.74 2.38
CA LYS A 66 6.97 23.29 3.20
C LYS A 66 6.40 21.92 2.84
N LEU A 67 7.06 21.16 1.97
CA LEU A 67 6.68 19.77 1.68
C LEU A 67 7.11 18.86 2.82
N ASN A 68 6.21 17.98 3.26
CA ASN A 68 6.45 17.10 4.39
C ASN A 68 6.14 15.63 4.02
N ALA A 69 6.28 14.72 4.98
CA ALA A 69 6.08 13.29 4.75
C ALA A 69 4.67 12.93 4.22
N HIS A 70 3.64 13.73 4.53
CA HIS A 70 2.28 13.52 4.00
C HIS A 70 2.21 13.76 2.48
N HIS A 71 3.07 14.62 1.95
CA HIS A 71 3.12 14.96 0.53
C HIS A 71 3.94 13.97 -0.29
N ALA A 72 4.73 13.09 0.36
CA ALA A 72 5.69 12.22 -0.32
C ALA A 72 5.03 11.32 -1.38
N ARG A 73 3.85 10.76 -1.11
CA ARG A 73 3.12 9.92 -2.07
C ARG A 73 2.56 10.72 -3.23
N ALA A 74 2.02 11.91 -2.97
CA ALA A 74 1.52 12.78 -4.03
C ALA A 74 2.66 13.28 -4.95
N ILE A 75 3.83 13.59 -4.39
CA ILE A 75 5.04 13.92 -5.16
C ILE A 75 5.47 12.73 -6.02
N ASP A 76 5.50 11.53 -5.45
CA ASP A 76 5.82 10.31 -6.20
C ASP A 76 4.81 10.04 -7.32
N GLY A 77 3.53 10.31 -7.06
CA GLY A 77 2.47 10.29 -8.07
C GLY A 77 2.75 11.25 -9.20
N LEU A 78 3.00 12.53 -8.90
CA LEU A 78 3.33 13.55 -9.88
C LEU A 78 4.53 13.14 -10.75
N LEU A 79 5.60 12.63 -10.14
CA LEU A 79 6.81 12.20 -10.84
C LEU A 79 6.61 10.94 -11.69
N SER A 80 5.57 10.15 -11.41
CA SER A 80 5.24 8.93 -12.16
C SER A 80 4.27 9.15 -13.32
N MET A 81 3.67 10.34 -13.40
CA MET A 81 2.67 10.66 -14.40
C MET A 81 3.28 10.86 -15.79
N THR A 82 2.49 10.53 -16.81
CA THR A 82 2.75 10.92 -18.19
C THR A 82 2.45 12.40 -18.41
N VAL A 83 2.98 12.97 -19.49
CA VAL A 83 2.74 14.36 -19.87
C VAL A 83 1.26 14.62 -20.12
N GLU A 84 0.54 13.66 -20.72
CA GLU A 84 -0.91 13.75 -20.96
C GLU A 84 -1.70 13.79 -19.64
N GLN A 85 -1.33 12.96 -18.67
CA GLN A 85 -1.97 12.97 -17.35
C GLN A 85 -1.70 14.27 -16.60
N MET A 86 -0.48 14.82 -16.71
CA MET A 86 -0.13 16.09 -16.08
C MET A 86 -0.93 17.25 -16.68
N LYS A 87 -1.09 17.30 -18.01
CA LYS A 87 -1.93 18.29 -18.69
C LYS A 87 -3.38 18.24 -18.22
N ALA A 88 -3.95 17.06 -18.07
CA ALA A 88 -5.33 16.90 -17.58
C ALA A 88 -5.52 17.43 -16.15
N ILE A 89 -4.53 17.25 -15.26
CA ILE A 89 -4.58 17.81 -13.89
C ILE A 89 -4.43 19.33 -13.93
N LEU A 90 -3.56 19.86 -14.78
CA LEU A 90 -3.36 21.32 -14.91
C LEU A 90 -4.60 22.01 -15.48
N GLU A 91 -5.25 21.43 -16.49
CA GLU A 91 -6.52 21.94 -17.03
C GLU A 91 -7.62 21.93 -15.96
N GLU A 92 -7.70 20.86 -15.16
CA GLU A 92 -8.62 20.77 -14.02
C GLU A 92 -8.32 21.84 -12.95
N ALA A 93 -7.05 22.04 -12.60
CA ALA A 93 -6.63 23.06 -11.63
C ALA A 93 -6.96 24.48 -12.11
N SER A 94 -6.68 24.81 -13.38
CA SER A 94 -6.99 26.10 -13.98
C SER A 94 -8.50 26.39 -14.10
N SER A 95 -9.34 25.36 -13.96
CA SER A 95 -10.80 25.52 -13.96
C SER A 95 -11.38 25.75 -12.55
N ILE A 96 -10.57 25.52 -11.51
CA ILE A 96 -10.92 25.66 -10.09
C ILE A 96 -10.44 27.02 -9.56
N GLU A 97 -9.25 27.45 -9.97
CA GLU A 97 -8.79 28.83 -9.82
C GLU A 97 -9.60 29.68 -10.82
N GLY A 98 -10.75 30.19 -10.35
CA GLY A 98 -11.54 31.16 -11.11
C GLY A 98 -10.72 32.40 -11.44
N ASP A 99 -11.17 33.13 -12.46
CA ASP A 99 -10.66 34.36 -13.10
C ASP A 99 -10.34 35.57 -12.17
N ASP A 100 -10.04 35.36 -10.88
CA ASP A 100 -10.12 36.35 -9.80
C ASP A 100 -8.77 36.69 -9.11
N ASP A 101 -7.61 36.33 -9.68
CA ASP A 101 -6.32 36.79 -9.14
C ASP A 101 -5.88 38.10 -9.81
N ASP A 102 -6.51 39.19 -9.37
CA ASP A 102 -6.09 40.59 -9.56
C ASP A 102 -5.02 41.02 -8.52
N ASP A 103 -4.35 40.07 -7.85
CA ASP A 103 -3.31 40.33 -6.85
C ASP A 103 -1.91 39.97 -7.39
N GLU A 104 -1.25 41.01 -7.88
CA GLU A 104 0.20 41.25 -7.99
C GLU A 104 1.15 40.04 -8.11
N ASP A 105 1.79 39.98 -9.28
CA ASP A 105 2.96 39.17 -9.65
C ASP A 105 4.06 39.11 -8.56
N GLU A 106 3.93 38.22 -7.57
CA GLU A 106 5.10 37.58 -6.98
C GLU A 106 5.51 36.45 -7.90
N ASP A 107 6.69 36.54 -8.53
CA ASP A 107 7.26 35.49 -9.39
C ASP A 107 7.09 34.12 -8.72
N GLU A 108 6.07 33.36 -9.13
CA GLU A 108 5.77 32.08 -8.51
C GLU A 108 6.92 31.12 -8.77
N THR A 109 7.66 30.79 -7.71
CA THR A 109 8.74 29.82 -7.84
C THR A 109 8.15 28.45 -8.17
N MET A 110 8.90 27.63 -8.93
CA MET A 110 8.50 26.26 -9.23
C MET A 110 8.20 25.42 -7.97
N GLY A 111 8.81 25.75 -6.84
CA GLY A 111 8.51 25.12 -5.55
C GLY A 111 7.12 25.47 -5.01
N THR A 112 6.66 26.71 -5.22
CA THR A 112 5.32 27.16 -4.87
C THR A 112 4.26 26.47 -5.74
N VAL A 113 4.52 26.37 -7.04
CA VAL A 113 3.67 25.65 -8.00
C VAL A 113 3.55 24.16 -7.64
N LEU A 114 4.68 23.52 -7.29
CA LEU A 114 4.69 22.12 -6.86
C LEU A 114 3.82 21.90 -5.61
N LEU A 115 3.87 22.82 -4.64
CA LEU A 115 3.05 22.74 -3.43
C LEU A 115 1.56 22.86 -3.78
N LYS A 116 1.17 23.86 -4.59
CA LYS A 116 -0.21 24.04 -5.06
C LYS A 116 -0.73 22.77 -5.75
N LEU A 117 0.04 22.20 -6.67
CA LEU A 117 -0.36 20.98 -7.39
C LEU A 117 -0.61 19.78 -6.47
N VAL A 118 0.26 19.61 -5.46
CA VAL A 118 0.11 18.52 -4.48
C VAL A 118 -1.10 18.75 -3.56
N GLU A 119 -1.44 20.01 -3.27
CA GLU A 119 -2.58 20.40 -2.43
C GLU A 119 -3.94 20.42 -3.17
N LEU A 120 -3.96 20.70 -4.48
CA LEU A 120 -5.18 20.81 -5.30
C LEU A 120 -5.89 19.46 -5.51
N VAL A 121 -5.13 18.38 -5.74
CA VAL A 121 -5.70 17.05 -6.05
C VAL A 121 -5.02 15.93 -5.26
N PRO A 122 -5.04 15.97 -3.92
CA PRO A 122 -4.28 15.04 -3.09
C PRO A 122 -4.77 13.60 -3.27
N GLY A 123 -6.06 13.39 -3.53
CA GLY A 123 -6.64 12.05 -3.73
C GLY A 123 -6.11 11.31 -4.96
N ARG A 124 -6.06 11.98 -6.12
CA ARG A 124 -5.59 11.35 -7.38
C ARG A 124 -4.08 11.20 -7.41
N LEU A 125 -3.34 12.20 -6.95
CA LEU A 125 -1.87 12.13 -6.89
C LEU A 125 -1.40 11.07 -5.90
N ASP A 126 -2.06 10.91 -4.75
CA ASP A 126 -1.76 9.80 -3.82
C ASP A 126 -2.03 8.44 -4.48
N GLU A 127 -3.11 8.30 -5.26
CA GLU A 127 -3.42 7.05 -5.99
C GLU A 127 -2.35 6.72 -7.04
N PHE A 128 -1.92 7.72 -7.83
CA PHE A 128 -0.81 7.56 -8.77
C PHE A 128 0.50 7.20 -8.07
N GLY A 129 0.80 7.82 -6.92
CA GLY A 129 1.99 7.50 -6.15
C GLY A 129 1.99 6.07 -5.63
N ARG A 130 0.84 5.60 -5.13
CA ARG A 130 0.70 4.20 -4.71
C ARG A 130 0.86 3.24 -5.88
N TYR A 131 0.37 3.57 -7.08
CA TYR A 131 0.59 2.77 -8.28
C TYR A 131 2.07 2.72 -8.63
N ALA A 132 2.76 3.86 -8.63
CA ALA A 132 4.17 3.96 -8.98
C ALA A 132 5.07 3.19 -8.02
N GLU A 133 4.80 3.28 -6.72
CA GLU A 133 5.45 2.47 -5.69
C GLU A 133 5.29 0.98 -5.95
N TRP A 134 4.05 0.53 -6.22
CA TRP A 134 3.79 -0.86 -6.56
C TRP A 134 4.49 -1.30 -7.84
N ARG A 135 4.42 -0.49 -8.90
CA ARG A 135 4.96 -0.83 -10.21
C ARG A 135 6.45 -1.07 -10.12
N ARG A 136 7.19 -0.21 -9.43
CA ARG A 136 8.63 -0.39 -9.18
C ARG A 136 8.92 -1.65 -8.36
N GLY A 137 8.08 -1.94 -7.35
CA GLY A 137 8.20 -3.17 -6.56
C GLY A 137 7.95 -4.43 -7.39
N PHE A 138 6.94 -4.41 -8.25
CA PHE A 138 6.61 -5.48 -9.19
C PHE A 138 7.72 -5.67 -10.23
N ASP A 139 8.19 -4.60 -10.86
CA ASP A 139 9.26 -4.66 -11.85
C ASP A 139 10.56 -5.22 -11.20
N ALA A 140 10.94 -4.78 -10.00
CA ALA A 140 12.09 -5.33 -9.28
C ALA A 140 11.94 -6.82 -8.91
N TYR A 141 10.71 -7.26 -8.60
CA TYR A 141 10.42 -8.68 -8.40
C TYR A 141 10.55 -9.44 -9.71
N MET A 142 9.98 -8.93 -10.80
CA MET A 142 10.02 -9.55 -12.11
C MET A 142 11.45 -9.63 -12.67
N ASP A 143 12.27 -8.58 -12.50
CA ASP A 143 13.66 -8.56 -12.95
C ASP A 143 14.51 -9.61 -12.23
N ARG A 144 14.21 -9.87 -10.96
CA ARG A 144 14.90 -10.91 -10.18
C ARG A 144 14.45 -12.32 -10.55
N THR A 145 13.16 -12.48 -10.84
CA THR A 145 12.55 -13.81 -10.89
C THR A 145 12.31 -14.34 -12.30
N ARG A 146 12.16 -13.47 -13.29
CA ARG A 146 11.97 -13.84 -14.69
C ARG A 146 13.20 -14.56 -15.27
N PRO A 147 14.44 -14.05 -15.13
CA PRO A 147 15.62 -14.77 -15.62
C PRO A 147 15.82 -16.10 -14.88
N TYR A 148 15.52 -16.13 -13.58
CA TYR A 148 15.62 -17.35 -12.78
C TYR A 148 14.74 -18.48 -13.32
N LEU A 149 13.60 -18.18 -13.93
CA LEU A 149 12.69 -19.20 -14.44
C LEU A 149 12.86 -19.50 -15.92
N GLU A 150 13.24 -18.52 -16.72
CA GLU A 150 13.50 -18.70 -18.14
C GLU A 150 14.72 -19.60 -18.37
N ASP A 151 15.72 -19.53 -17.48
CA ASP A 151 16.96 -20.33 -17.58
C ASP A 151 16.92 -21.64 -16.76
N MET A 152 15.79 -21.99 -16.15
CA MET A 152 15.69 -23.21 -15.33
C MET A 152 15.65 -24.47 -16.18
N THR A 153 16.48 -25.45 -15.81
CA THR A 153 16.44 -26.77 -16.43
C THR A 153 15.14 -27.51 -16.05
N ALA A 154 14.73 -28.49 -16.86
CA ALA A 154 13.57 -29.33 -16.55
C ALA A 154 13.69 -30.01 -15.17
N GLU A 155 14.91 -30.38 -14.77
CA GLU A 155 15.20 -30.98 -13.46
C GLU A 155 14.96 -29.98 -12.31
N ASP A 156 15.28 -28.71 -12.51
CA ASP A 156 15.06 -27.69 -11.48
C ASP A 156 13.58 -27.33 -11.36
N LEU A 157 12.83 -27.34 -12.45
CA LEU A 157 11.36 -27.20 -12.42
C LEU A 157 10.71 -28.35 -11.65
N GLU A 158 11.17 -29.59 -11.87
CA GLU A 158 10.71 -30.77 -11.13
C GLU A 158 11.01 -30.65 -9.62
N LYS A 159 12.16 -30.08 -9.24
CA LYS A 159 12.48 -29.76 -7.84
C LYS A 159 11.54 -28.71 -7.22
N LEU A 160 10.99 -27.78 -8.00
CA LEU A 160 9.99 -26.83 -7.52
C LEU A 160 8.62 -27.48 -7.34
N GLU A 161 8.26 -28.42 -8.21
CA GLU A 161 6.98 -29.15 -8.14
C GLU A 161 6.91 -30.13 -6.97
N THR A 162 8.06 -30.72 -6.60
CA THR A 162 8.15 -31.65 -5.46
C THR A 162 8.16 -30.96 -4.10
N ARG A 163 8.36 -29.64 -4.05
CA ARG A 163 8.48 -28.88 -2.80
C ARG A 163 7.21 -28.10 -2.49
N PRO A 164 6.79 -28.05 -1.21
CA PRO A 164 5.70 -27.17 -0.82
C PRO A 164 6.09 -25.68 -1.00
N PRO A 165 5.09 -24.80 -1.15
CA PRO A 165 5.30 -23.36 -1.12
C PRO A 165 6.09 -22.94 0.13
N SER A 166 7.01 -21.99 -0.03
CA SER A 166 7.70 -21.43 1.13
C SER A 166 6.74 -20.63 2.02
N GLN A 167 7.09 -20.46 3.30
CA GLN A 167 6.30 -19.63 4.21
C GLN A 167 6.14 -18.19 3.70
N ASN A 168 7.18 -17.64 3.05
CA ASN A 168 7.14 -16.31 2.48
C ASN A 168 6.16 -16.21 1.30
N GLN A 169 6.16 -17.20 0.39
CA GLN A 169 5.17 -17.26 -0.70
C GLN A 169 3.75 -17.39 -0.15
N MET A 170 3.51 -18.26 0.83
CA MET A 170 2.20 -18.40 1.45
C MET A 170 1.75 -17.11 2.14
N HIS A 171 2.67 -16.40 2.79
CA HIS A 171 2.38 -15.09 3.37
C HIS A 171 1.99 -14.07 2.30
N GLN A 172 2.76 -13.96 1.22
CA GLN A 172 2.46 -13.07 0.10
C GLN A 172 1.11 -13.40 -0.53
N ILE A 173 0.79 -14.68 -0.73
CA ILE A 173 -0.51 -15.12 -1.26
C ILE A 173 -1.64 -14.70 -0.31
N ARG A 174 -1.50 -14.94 1.00
CA ARG A 174 -2.52 -14.54 2.00
C ARG A 174 -2.77 -13.03 1.99
N VAL A 175 -1.70 -12.24 1.96
CA VAL A 175 -1.78 -10.77 1.91
C VAL A 175 -2.46 -10.32 0.63
N THR A 176 -2.06 -10.89 -0.51
CA THR A 176 -2.67 -10.63 -1.82
C THR A 176 -4.17 -10.97 -1.80
N CYS A 177 -4.55 -12.16 -1.33
CA CYS A 177 -5.97 -12.56 -1.22
C CYS A 177 -6.80 -11.63 -0.34
N ALA A 178 -6.30 -11.32 0.87
CA ALA A 178 -6.98 -10.44 1.81
C ALA A 178 -7.19 -9.03 1.23
N TYR A 179 -6.16 -8.50 0.58
CA TYR A 179 -6.20 -7.17 -0.01
C TYR A 179 -7.13 -7.09 -1.22
N HIS A 180 -7.04 -8.06 -2.14
CA HIS A 180 -7.89 -8.11 -3.34
C HIS A 180 -9.30 -8.65 -3.07
N ARG A 181 -9.58 -9.10 -1.84
CA ARG A 181 -10.83 -9.77 -1.43
C ARG A 181 -11.18 -10.95 -2.33
N ILE A 182 -10.16 -11.70 -2.73
CA ILE A 182 -10.30 -12.92 -3.55
C ILE A 182 -10.13 -14.17 -2.66
N PRO A 183 -10.74 -15.32 -3.04
CA PRO A 183 -10.56 -16.56 -2.31
C PRO A 183 -9.10 -17.00 -2.25
N PHE A 184 -8.74 -17.70 -1.16
CA PHE A 184 -7.40 -18.28 -1.04
C PHE A 184 -7.23 -19.44 -2.05
N PRO A 185 -6.20 -19.42 -2.91
CA PRO A 185 -6.02 -20.43 -3.94
C PRO A 185 -5.49 -21.75 -3.37
N ALA A 186 -5.75 -22.85 -4.08
CA ALA A 186 -5.04 -24.10 -3.86
C ALA A 186 -3.65 -24.03 -4.53
N VAL A 187 -2.60 -23.92 -3.73
CA VAL A 187 -1.20 -23.87 -4.19
C VAL A 187 -0.44 -25.10 -3.71
N PRO A 188 -0.48 -26.22 -4.46
CA PRO A 188 0.04 -27.50 -3.99
C PRO A 188 1.57 -27.54 -3.90
N ASN A 189 2.26 -26.76 -4.74
CA ASN A 189 3.71 -26.76 -4.82
C ASN A 189 4.28 -25.35 -5.04
N ARG A 190 5.60 -25.27 -4.95
CA ARG A 190 6.33 -24.00 -5.04
C ARG A 190 6.21 -23.34 -6.42
N ARG A 191 6.09 -24.13 -7.49
CA ARG A 191 5.88 -23.64 -8.85
C ARG A 191 4.52 -22.94 -8.99
N THR A 192 3.43 -23.62 -8.61
CA THR A 192 2.08 -23.05 -8.68
C THR A 192 1.92 -21.82 -7.80
N ALA A 193 2.54 -21.81 -6.60
CA ALA A 193 2.56 -20.63 -5.75
C ALA A 193 3.29 -19.44 -6.42
N PHE A 194 4.37 -19.71 -7.14
CA PHE A 194 5.09 -18.69 -7.89
C PHE A 194 4.26 -18.17 -9.07
N GLU A 195 3.74 -19.06 -9.92
CA GLU A 195 2.92 -18.69 -11.08
C GLU A 195 1.70 -17.86 -10.65
N TRP A 196 1.05 -18.26 -9.56
CA TRP A 196 -0.05 -17.48 -8.99
C TRP A 196 0.41 -16.07 -8.55
N LEU A 197 1.54 -15.96 -7.85
CA LEU A 197 2.08 -14.65 -7.43
C LEU A 197 2.52 -13.79 -8.61
N ARG A 198 2.99 -14.39 -9.70
CA ARG A 198 3.29 -13.69 -10.94
C ARG A 198 2.02 -13.14 -11.58
N ASP A 199 0.99 -13.96 -11.69
CA ASP A 199 -0.24 -13.64 -12.44
C ASP A 199 -1.16 -12.67 -11.67
N PHE A 200 -1.23 -12.80 -10.34
CA PHE A 200 -2.02 -11.92 -9.47
C PHE A 200 -1.23 -10.72 -8.94
N GLY A 201 0.06 -10.63 -9.27
CA GLY A 201 1.00 -9.67 -8.71
C GLY A 201 1.28 -10.00 -7.24
N ALA A 202 2.56 -10.25 -6.90
CA ALA A 202 2.97 -10.44 -5.52
C ALA A 202 2.67 -9.14 -4.75
N ASN A 203 1.52 -9.07 -4.09
CA ASN A 203 1.05 -7.79 -3.58
C ASN A 203 1.78 -7.45 -2.28
N THR A 204 2.40 -6.27 -2.27
CA THR A 204 2.81 -5.61 -1.02
C THR A 204 2.12 -4.28 -0.73
N ARG A 205 1.20 -3.71 -1.54
CA ARG A 205 0.30 -2.60 -1.12
C ARG A 205 -0.73 -2.04 -2.15
N TYR A 206 -0.77 -2.45 -3.43
CA TYR A 206 -1.61 -1.77 -4.46
C TYR A 206 -2.60 -2.68 -5.20
N ARG A 207 -3.71 -2.08 -5.66
CA ARG A 207 -4.86 -2.75 -6.29
C ARG A 207 -4.87 -2.46 -7.80
N GLU A 208 -4.36 -3.38 -8.60
CA GLU A 208 -4.91 -3.59 -9.94
C GLU A 208 -5.38 -5.04 -10.01
N LEU A 209 -6.70 -5.24 -10.06
CA LEU A 209 -7.25 -6.50 -10.55
C LEU A 209 -7.25 -6.42 -12.07
N PRO A 210 -6.81 -7.47 -12.80
CA PRO A 210 -7.14 -7.57 -14.21
C PRO A 210 -8.66 -7.53 -14.36
N ARG A 211 -9.15 -6.65 -15.24
CA ARG A 211 -10.57 -6.58 -15.63
C ARG A 211 -10.97 -7.81 -16.44
#